data_AF-A0A9D9CYT0-F1
#
_entry.id   AF-A0A9D9CYT0-F1
#
_cell.length_a   1.000
_cell.length_b   1.000
_cell.length_c   1.000
_cell.angle_alpha   90.00
_cell.angle_beta   90.00
_cell.angle_gamma   90.00
#
_symmetry.space_group_name_H-M   'P 1'
#
loop_
_entity.id
_entity.type
_entity.pdbx_description
1 polymer ?
#
loop_
_entity_poly.entity_id
_entity_poly.type
_entity_poly.pdbx_seq_one_letter_code
_entity_poly.pdbx_strand_id
1 'polypeptide(L)'
;EMFLRAGRKRGLAEVLRARNAVAHYLLRPEWAEGRPGGRVRFRNDEFAADGAVTFTPLQGGAVRVDAEIIPRTEGKLLLEGGLAFLLPEGMDFVQWLGNGPYASYPGKMRANRYGVHALHAGDLYFEGNRMGVDMAAVTDAEGRGWMFLCRNAAMNFERTDAGVVLTVNDMVSGLCGKLRQTAFPVLASPQDPLRLSFTLIPLPPGPQTPGTQPSATWPESLAVLFRHPDDVPRFQPFLTQYDTWSLPLTTILAD
;
A
#
# COMPACT_ATOMS: atom_id res chain seq x y z
N GLU A 1 0.46 -11.15 -6.89
CA GLU A 1 1.31 -10.80 -8.07
C GLU A 1 2.11 -9.53 -7.76
N MET A 2 3.32 -9.32 -8.30
CA MET A 2 4.17 -8.14 -8.04
C MET A 2 4.20 -7.18 -9.24
N PHE A 3 4.25 -5.87 -8.98
CA PHE A 3 4.33 -4.79 -9.97
C PHE A 3 5.32 -3.71 -9.51
N LEU A 4 5.76 -2.87 -10.46
CA LEU A 4 6.30 -1.55 -10.13
C LEU A 4 5.15 -0.55 -10.06
N ARG A 5 5.11 0.25 -8.99
CA ARG A 5 4.28 1.45 -8.89
C ARG A 5 5.10 2.66 -9.36
N ALA A 6 4.55 3.44 -10.29
CA ALA A 6 5.14 4.68 -10.83
C ALA A 6 4.17 5.89 -10.76
N GLY A 7 3.10 5.74 -9.98
CA GLY A 7 2.04 6.73 -9.81
C GLY A 7 0.97 6.20 -8.86
N ARG A 8 -0.20 6.84 -8.83
CA ARG A 8 -1.35 6.40 -8.01
C ARG A 8 -2.66 6.72 -8.71
N LYS A 9 -3.74 6.12 -8.24
CA LYS A 9 -5.11 6.52 -8.58
C LYS A 9 -5.29 8.02 -8.34
N ARG A 10 -5.69 8.74 -9.39
CA ARG A 10 -5.76 10.21 -9.37
C ARG A 10 -7.12 10.70 -8.92
N GLY A 11 -7.13 11.62 -7.96
CA GLY A 11 -8.31 12.43 -7.68
C GLY A 11 -8.58 13.47 -8.77
N LEU A 12 -9.77 14.10 -8.76
CA LEU A 12 -10.15 15.11 -9.75
C LEU A 12 -9.11 16.23 -9.93
N ALA A 13 -8.54 16.73 -8.83
CA ALA A 13 -7.51 17.77 -8.88
C ALA A 13 -6.22 17.28 -9.60
N GLU A 14 -5.82 16.04 -9.37
CA GLU A 14 -4.62 15.46 -9.99
C GLU A 14 -4.83 15.16 -11.46
N VAL A 15 -6.03 14.73 -11.88
CA VAL A 15 -6.36 14.59 -13.30
C VAL A 15 -6.16 15.92 -14.06
N LEU A 16 -6.52 17.04 -13.43
CA LEU A 16 -6.41 18.36 -14.06
C LEU A 16 -4.98 18.96 -13.98
N ARG A 17 -4.22 18.64 -12.93
CA ARG A 17 -2.96 19.33 -12.58
C ARG A 17 -1.70 18.49 -12.74
N ALA A 18 -1.77 17.17 -12.59
CA ALA A 18 -0.65 16.25 -12.75
C ALA A 18 -0.53 15.79 -14.22
N ARG A 19 -0.42 16.73 -15.15
CA ARG A 19 -0.49 16.47 -16.60
C ARG A 19 0.66 15.60 -17.13
N ASN A 20 1.82 15.68 -16.49
CA ASN A 20 3.01 14.89 -16.82
C ASN A 20 3.18 13.65 -15.93
N ALA A 21 2.18 13.28 -15.14
CA ALA A 21 2.22 12.06 -14.34
C ALA A 21 1.98 10.81 -15.19
N VAL A 22 2.55 9.68 -14.75
CA VAL A 22 2.33 8.36 -15.38
C VAL A 22 0.88 7.94 -15.15
N ALA A 23 0.12 7.73 -16.22
CA ALA A 23 -1.30 7.38 -16.17
C ALA A 23 -1.53 5.88 -15.91
N HIS A 24 -0.77 5.01 -16.58
CA HIS A 24 -0.79 3.55 -16.37
C HIS A 24 0.27 3.16 -15.35
N TYR A 25 -0.02 3.44 -14.08
CA TYR A 25 0.99 3.53 -13.03
C TYR A 25 1.38 2.20 -12.36
N LEU A 26 0.72 1.08 -12.69
CA LEU A 26 1.14 -0.27 -12.26
C LEU A 26 1.71 -1.02 -13.45
N LEU A 27 3.01 -1.32 -13.40
CA LEU A 27 3.75 -1.93 -14.48
C LEU A 27 4.12 -3.37 -14.10
N ARG A 28 3.82 -4.32 -14.99
CA ARG A 28 4.20 -5.72 -14.81
C ARG A 28 5.72 -5.90 -14.98
N PRO A 29 6.33 -6.80 -14.22
CA PRO A 29 7.74 -7.11 -14.36
C PRO A 29 8.00 -7.97 -15.61
N GLU A 30 9.00 -7.57 -16.39
CA GLU A 30 9.60 -8.38 -17.44
C GLU A 30 10.93 -8.94 -16.93
N TRP A 31 10.90 -10.15 -16.37
CA TRP A 31 12.08 -10.82 -15.79
C TRP A 31 13.04 -11.31 -16.88
N ALA A 32 14.33 -11.05 -16.73
CA ALA A 32 15.34 -11.47 -17.70
C ALA A 32 15.43 -13.01 -17.84
N GLU A 33 15.23 -13.74 -16.74
CA GLU A 33 15.29 -15.21 -16.69
C GLU A 33 13.91 -15.87 -16.82
N GLY A 34 12.85 -15.11 -17.11
CA GLY A 34 11.47 -15.63 -17.16
C GLY A 34 10.88 -16.07 -15.81
N ARG A 35 11.60 -15.86 -14.71
CA ARG A 35 11.18 -16.18 -13.34
C ARG A 35 11.41 -15.00 -12.39
N PRO A 36 10.63 -14.87 -11.29
CA PRO A 36 10.85 -13.83 -10.29
C PRO A 36 12.23 -13.90 -9.63
N GLY A 37 12.85 -12.73 -9.48
CA GLY A 37 14.17 -12.55 -8.88
C GLY A 37 15.26 -12.22 -9.90
N GLY A 38 16.18 -11.34 -9.52
CA GLY A 38 17.27 -10.87 -10.38
C GLY A 38 16.88 -9.66 -11.23
N ARG A 39 17.42 -9.58 -12.45
CA ARG A 39 17.22 -8.43 -13.35
C ARG A 39 15.79 -8.37 -13.88
N VAL A 40 15.22 -7.18 -13.88
CA VAL A 40 13.84 -6.91 -14.28
C VAL A 40 13.74 -5.62 -15.08
N ARG A 41 12.80 -5.59 -16.02
CA ARG A 41 12.39 -4.38 -16.75
C ARG A 41 10.91 -4.11 -16.48
N PHE A 42 10.54 -2.83 -16.48
CA PHE A 42 9.17 -2.36 -16.38
C PHE A 42 8.96 -1.34 -17.47
N ARG A 43 7.92 -1.49 -18.30
CA ARG A 43 7.63 -0.52 -19.35
C ARG A 43 6.17 -0.47 -19.74
N ASN A 44 5.75 0.71 -20.18
CA ASN A 44 4.57 0.97 -20.99
C ASN A 44 4.90 2.13 -21.95
N ASP A 45 3.89 2.70 -22.61
CA ASP A 45 4.08 3.78 -23.59
C ASP A 45 4.58 5.09 -22.97
N GLU A 46 4.44 5.29 -21.66
CA GLU A 46 4.73 6.55 -20.97
C GLU A 46 5.96 6.50 -20.07
N PHE A 47 6.34 5.32 -19.60
CA PHE A 47 7.36 5.13 -18.57
C PHE A 47 8.11 3.82 -18.76
N ALA A 48 9.43 3.88 -18.60
CA ALA A 48 10.31 2.72 -18.57
C ALA A 48 11.26 2.81 -17.38
N ALA A 49 11.56 1.65 -16.80
CA ALA A 49 12.56 1.47 -15.76
C ALA A 49 13.18 0.08 -15.86
N ASP A 50 14.40 -0.08 -15.35
CA ASP A 50 15.04 -1.37 -15.21
C ASP A 50 15.90 -1.42 -13.95
N GLY A 51 16.21 -2.63 -13.50
CA GLY A 51 16.96 -2.81 -12.27
C GLY A 51 17.01 -4.26 -11.84
N ALA A 52 17.09 -4.46 -10.52
CA ALA A 52 17.08 -5.78 -9.93
C ALA A 52 16.16 -5.83 -8.70
N VAL A 53 15.51 -6.97 -8.53
CA VAL A 53 14.73 -7.31 -7.33
C VAL A 53 15.20 -8.67 -6.84
N THR A 54 15.63 -8.75 -5.59
CA THR A 54 16.11 -9.98 -4.96
C THR A 54 15.15 -10.41 -3.87
N PHE A 55 14.83 -11.71 -3.88
CA PHE A 55 14.07 -12.37 -2.82
C PHE A 55 15.02 -13.31 -2.07
N THR A 56 15.29 -13.00 -0.80
CA THR A 56 16.17 -13.81 0.05
C THR A 56 15.33 -14.53 1.10
N PRO A 57 15.19 -15.87 1.02
CA PRO A 57 14.54 -16.65 2.06
C PRO A 57 15.27 -16.48 3.39
N LEU A 58 14.52 -16.32 4.46
CA LEU A 58 14.98 -16.27 5.84
C LEU A 58 14.39 -17.45 6.63
N GLN A 59 14.82 -17.61 7.88
CA GLN A 59 14.23 -18.62 8.77
C GLN A 59 12.73 -18.36 9.00
N GLY A 60 11.97 -19.44 9.25
CA GLY A 60 10.53 -19.34 9.53
C GLY A 60 9.66 -19.01 8.31
N GLY A 61 10.17 -19.14 7.09
CA GLY A 61 9.42 -18.87 5.86
C GLY A 61 9.31 -17.38 5.50
N ALA A 62 9.96 -16.50 6.27
CA ALA A 62 10.06 -15.09 5.91
C ALA A 62 10.92 -14.88 4.66
N VAL A 63 10.66 -13.81 3.92
CA VAL A 63 11.40 -13.45 2.70
C VAL A 63 11.79 -11.99 2.78
N ARG A 64 13.09 -11.70 2.72
CA ARG A 64 13.57 -10.34 2.52
C ARG A 64 13.49 -9.98 1.04
N VAL A 65 12.97 -8.79 0.77
CA VAL A 65 12.87 -8.21 -0.56
C VAL A 65 13.78 -6.99 -0.59
N ASP A 66 14.76 -7.00 -1.48
CA ASP A 66 15.60 -5.85 -1.78
C ASP A 66 15.45 -5.49 -3.25
N ALA A 67 15.32 -4.21 -3.57
CA ALA A 67 15.19 -3.74 -4.94
C ALA A 67 15.93 -2.43 -5.18
N GLU A 68 16.56 -2.35 -6.35
CA GLU A 68 17.09 -1.12 -6.91
C GLU A 68 16.55 -0.98 -8.33
N ILE A 69 15.67 0.00 -8.56
CA ILE A 69 15.00 0.23 -9.84
C ILE A 69 15.35 1.62 -10.35
N ILE A 70 15.91 1.69 -11.56
CA ILE A 70 16.38 2.91 -12.19
C ILE A 70 15.36 3.36 -13.23
N PRO A 71 14.68 4.50 -13.03
CA PRO A 71 13.87 5.10 -14.08
C PRO A 71 14.71 5.40 -15.32
N ARG A 72 14.22 5.03 -16.50
CA ARG A 72 14.82 5.36 -17.80
C ARG A 72 14.09 6.50 -18.50
N THR A 73 12.85 6.76 -18.10
CA THR A 73 12.11 7.95 -18.52
C THR A 73 12.37 9.09 -17.55
N GLU A 74 12.87 10.22 -18.07
CA GLU A 74 13.21 11.40 -17.26
C GLU A 74 12.06 12.43 -17.22
N GLY A 75 11.93 13.16 -16.12
CA GLY A 75 11.04 14.33 -16.00
C GLY A 75 9.55 14.03 -15.87
N LYS A 76 9.13 12.76 -15.92
CA LYS A 76 7.76 12.33 -15.57
C LYS A 76 7.52 12.53 -14.09
N LEU A 77 6.32 12.99 -13.72
CA LEU A 77 5.93 13.12 -12.32
C LEU A 77 5.56 11.74 -11.77
N LEU A 78 6.36 11.22 -10.85
CA LEU A 78 6.04 10.02 -10.09
C LEU A 78 5.14 10.42 -8.93
N LEU A 79 3.85 10.10 -9.03
CA LEU A 79 2.95 10.39 -7.91
C LEU A 79 3.31 9.52 -6.69
N GLU A 80 3.71 8.27 -6.95
CA GLU A 80 4.29 7.30 -6.02
C GLU A 80 5.31 6.44 -6.80
N GLY A 81 6.31 5.90 -6.10
CA GLY A 81 7.37 5.06 -6.67
C GLY A 81 7.71 3.94 -5.70
N GLY A 82 7.46 2.68 -6.08
CA GLY A 82 7.53 1.56 -5.14
C GLY A 82 7.30 0.18 -5.75
N LEU A 83 7.37 -0.86 -4.92
CA LEU A 83 6.94 -2.21 -5.30
C LEU A 83 5.53 -2.47 -4.80
N ALA A 84 4.66 -2.84 -5.73
CA ALA A 84 3.24 -3.13 -5.50
C ALA A 84 2.98 -4.64 -5.55
N PHE A 85 2.02 -5.08 -4.75
CA PHE A 85 1.57 -6.45 -4.66
C PHE A 85 0.06 -6.50 -4.76
N LEU A 86 -0.46 -7.19 -5.79
CA LEU A 86 -1.85 -7.62 -5.79
C LEU A 86 -1.98 -8.79 -4.84
N LEU A 87 -2.78 -8.59 -3.79
CA LEU A 87 -3.03 -9.59 -2.75
C LEU A 87 -4.02 -10.65 -3.24
N PRO A 88 -3.94 -11.88 -2.69
CA PRO A 88 -4.98 -12.88 -2.90
C PRO A 88 -6.37 -12.35 -2.51
N GLU A 89 -7.41 -12.91 -3.15
CA GLU A 89 -8.80 -12.61 -2.83
C GLU A 89 -9.11 -12.86 -1.34
N GLY A 90 -9.93 -11.99 -0.74
CA GLY A 90 -10.33 -12.05 0.67
C GLY A 90 -9.34 -11.45 1.67
N MET A 91 -8.17 -10.97 1.22
CA MET A 91 -7.18 -10.29 2.06
C MET A 91 -7.57 -8.82 2.29
N ASP A 92 -8.65 -8.62 3.06
CA ASP A 92 -9.34 -7.34 3.18
C ASP A 92 -9.07 -6.60 4.49
N PHE A 93 -8.40 -7.23 5.45
CA PHE A 93 -8.13 -6.65 6.77
C PHE A 93 -6.69 -6.15 6.84
N VAL A 94 -6.50 -4.86 7.05
CA VAL A 94 -5.18 -4.22 7.15
C VAL A 94 -5.01 -3.62 8.54
N GLN A 95 -3.93 -4.00 9.22
CA GLN A 95 -3.47 -3.38 10.46
C GLN A 95 -2.06 -2.86 10.28
N TRP A 96 -1.72 -1.69 10.83
CA TRP A 96 -0.35 -1.18 10.73
C TRP A 96 0.08 -0.39 11.97
N LEU A 97 1.38 -0.42 12.22
CA LEU A 97 2.05 0.46 13.17
C LEU A 97 2.69 1.61 12.39
N GLY A 98 2.18 2.83 12.57
CA GLY A 98 2.66 4.01 11.86
C GLY A 98 1.72 5.20 11.97
N ASN A 99 1.86 6.18 11.07
CA ASN A 99 0.93 7.31 11.04
C ASN A 99 -0.41 6.91 10.43
N GLY A 100 -1.50 7.29 11.11
CA GLY A 100 -2.87 6.99 10.69
C GLY A 100 -3.91 7.80 11.48
N PRO A 101 -5.21 7.57 11.24
CA PRO A 101 -5.79 6.53 10.39
C PRO A 101 -6.12 7.00 8.97
N TYR A 102 -5.73 8.22 8.55
CA TYR A 102 -6.04 8.76 7.23
C TYR A 102 -4.86 8.66 6.25
N ALA A 103 -5.15 8.76 4.95
CA ALA A 103 -4.10 8.89 3.94
C ALA A 103 -3.27 10.16 4.17
N SER A 104 -1.95 10.00 4.14
CA SER A 104 -0.94 11.03 4.32
C SER A 104 0.04 11.09 3.15
N TYR A 105 0.39 12.32 2.79
CA TYR A 105 1.35 12.64 1.74
C TYR A 105 2.26 13.77 2.20
N PRO A 106 3.43 14.00 1.59
CA PRO A 106 4.21 15.20 1.85
C PRO A 106 3.34 16.46 1.75
N GLY A 107 3.38 17.30 2.79
CA GLY A 107 2.51 18.48 2.95
C GLY A 107 1.10 18.21 3.51
N LYS A 108 0.68 16.94 3.69
CA LYS A 108 -0.60 16.54 4.29
C LYS A 108 -0.40 15.38 5.27
N MET A 109 0.02 15.70 6.49
CA MET A 109 0.31 14.70 7.54
C MET A 109 -0.34 15.00 8.90
N ARG A 110 -0.71 16.26 9.16
CA ARG A 110 -1.09 16.75 10.50
C ARG A 110 -2.34 16.12 11.09
N ALA A 111 -3.20 15.53 10.26
CA ALA A 111 -4.41 14.85 10.72
C ALA A 111 -4.14 13.45 11.30
N ASN A 112 -2.93 12.93 11.13
CA ASN A 112 -2.55 11.61 11.61
C ASN A 112 -1.76 11.67 12.92
N ARG A 113 -1.76 10.54 13.63
CA ARG A 113 -0.88 10.26 14.76
C ARG A 113 -0.19 8.91 14.56
N TYR A 114 1.01 8.79 15.08
CA TYR A 114 1.72 7.52 15.14
C TYR A 114 1.03 6.59 16.16
N GLY A 115 0.80 5.34 15.78
CA GLY A 115 0.16 4.33 16.63
C GLY A 115 -0.22 3.07 15.84
N VAL A 116 -0.98 2.19 16.48
CA VAL A 116 -1.60 1.05 15.81
C VAL A 116 -2.94 1.52 15.23
N HIS A 117 -3.15 1.21 13.95
CA HIS A 117 -4.37 1.52 13.22
C HIS A 117 -4.83 0.30 12.45
N ALA A 118 -6.11 0.30 12.08
CA ALA A 118 -6.70 -0.78 11.32
C ALA A 118 -7.80 -0.27 10.39
N LEU A 119 -7.92 -0.89 9.21
CA LEU A 119 -8.97 -0.63 8.23
C LEU A 119 -9.35 -1.92 7.51
N HIS A 120 -10.61 -2.02 7.11
CA HIS A 120 -11.11 -3.03 6.18
C HIS A 120 -11.17 -2.44 4.76
N ALA A 121 -11.00 -3.25 3.71
CA ALA A 121 -11.07 -2.82 2.30
C ALA A 121 -12.42 -2.21 1.88
N GLY A 122 -13.44 -2.42 2.70
CA GLY A 122 -14.77 -1.79 2.57
C GLY A 122 -14.89 -0.41 3.21
N ASP A 123 -13.92 0.03 4.01
CA ASP A 123 -14.00 1.30 4.74
C ASP A 123 -13.81 2.51 3.82
N LEU A 124 -14.54 3.60 4.09
CA LEU A 124 -14.55 4.82 3.26
C LEU A 124 -13.15 5.42 3.04
N TYR A 125 -12.28 5.34 4.05
CA TYR A 125 -10.92 5.90 4.01
C TYR A 125 -9.83 4.84 3.87
N PHE A 126 -10.17 3.67 3.34
CA PHE A 126 -9.21 2.60 3.06
C PHE A 126 -8.09 3.07 2.13
N GLU A 127 -8.46 3.65 0.99
CA GLU A 127 -7.51 3.99 -0.06
C GLU A 127 -6.52 5.11 0.32
N GLY A 128 -5.27 4.95 -0.13
CA GLY A 128 -4.25 5.99 -0.10
C GLY A 128 -2.98 5.61 0.68
N ASN A 129 -2.01 6.52 0.65
CA ASN A 129 -0.68 6.31 1.20
C ASN A 129 -0.61 6.61 2.71
N ARG A 130 0.09 5.79 3.48
CA ARG A 130 0.32 5.93 4.93
C ARG A 130 1.82 6.08 5.12
N MET A 131 2.28 7.13 5.80
CA MET A 131 3.72 7.38 5.96
C MET A 131 4.22 6.97 7.35
N GLY A 132 5.49 6.64 7.44
CA GLY A 132 6.12 6.22 8.69
C GLY A 132 5.54 4.92 9.22
N VAL A 133 5.30 3.97 8.31
CA VAL A 133 4.83 2.62 8.64
C VAL A 133 6.03 1.75 8.93
N ASP A 134 6.10 1.23 10.15
CA ASP A 134 7.18 0.31 10.54
C ASP A 134 6.84 -1.13 10.20
N MET A 135 5.56 -1.48 10.34
CA MET A 135 5.02 -2.78 9.97
C MET A 135 3.54 -2.68 9.60
N ALA A 136 3.11 -3.56 8.70
CA ALA A 136 1.71 -3.74 8.35
C ALA A 136 1.37 -5.22 8.20
N ALA A 137 0.28 -5.67 8.79
CA ALA A 137 -0.32 -6.97 8.57
C ALA A 137 -1.50 -6.84 7.61
N VAL A 138 -1.57 -7.71 6.61
CA VAL A 138 -2.75 -7.87 5.77
C VAL A 138 -3.21 -9.30 5.79
N THR A 139 -4.49 -9.49 6.11
CA THR A 139 -5.03 -10.81 6.42
C THR A 139 -6.41 -11.03 5.82
N ASP A 140 -6.77 -12.31 5.71
CA ASP A 140 -8.15 -12.74 5.56
C ASP A 140 -8.91 -12.67 6.91
N ALA A 141 -10.18 -13.08 6.90
CA ALA A 141 -11.05 -13.09 8.06
C ALA A 141 -10.55 -14.03 9.19
N GLU A 142 -9.81 -15.09 8.84
CA GLU A 142 -9.22 -16.02 9.80
C GLU A 142 -7.83 -15.59 10.29
N GLY A 143 -7.36 -14.40 9.90
CA GLY A 143 -6.06 -13.86 10.30
C GLY A 143 -4.86 -14.47 9.58
N ARG A 144 -5.07 -15.27 8.51
CA ARG A 144 -3.97 -15.73 7.65
C ARG A 144 -3.58 -14.61 6.71
N GLY A 145 -2.29 -14.51 6.37
CA GLY A 145 -1.85 -13.53 5.39
C GLY A 145 -0.37 -13.22 5.46
N TRP A 146 -0.04 -11.94 5.36
CA TRP A 146 1.35 -11.47 5.29
C TRP A 146 1.56 -10.26 6.19
N MET A 147 2.69 -10.26 6.90
CA MET A 147 3.22 -9.10 7.55
C MET A 147 4.38 -8.52 6.75
N PHE A 148 4.34 -7.22 6.54
CA PHE A 148 5.39 -6.41 5.95
C PHE A 148 6.15 -5.73 7.08
N LEU A 149 7.46 -5.91 7.14
CA LEU A 149 8.36 -5.21 8.06
C LEU A 149 9.27 -4.29 7.24
N CYS A 150 9.02 -2.98 7.29
CA CYS A 150 9.60 -2.03 6.34
C CYS A 150 10.42 -0.90 6.99
N ARG A 151 10.23 -0.61 8.30
CA ARG A 151 10.87 0.48 9.06
C ARG A 151 10.71 1.87 8.41
N ASN A 152 9.77 2.67 8.90
CA ASN A 152 9.49 4.03 8.44
C ASN A 152 9.18 4.15 6.93
N ALA A 153 8.46 3.17 6.37
CA ALA A 153 8.09 3.17 4.97
C ALA A 153 6.85 4.04 4.69
N ALA A 154 6.68 4.41 3.43
CA ALA A 154 5.41 4.85 2.91
C ALA A 154 4.68 3.63 2.31
N MET A 155 3.44 3.37 2.72
CA MET A 155 2.65 2.24 2.23
C MET A 155 1.32 2.70 1.67
N ASN A 156 1.00 2.31 0.43
CA ASN A 156 -0.28 2.61 -0.19
C ASN A 156 -1.19 1.39 -0.18
N PHE A 157 -2.45 1.61 0.20
CA PHE A 157 -3.52 0.63 0.04
C PHE A 157 -4.47 1.12 -1.05
N GLU A 158 -4.79 0.27 -2.01
CA GLU A 158 -5.65 0.63 -3.14
C GLU A 158 -6.59 -0.54 -3.45
N ARG A 159 -7.87 -0.24 -3.69
CA ARG A 159 -8.84 -1.27 -4.10
C ARG A 159 -9.05 -1.19 -5.60
N THR A 160 -8.91 -2.32 -6.26
CA THR A 160 -9.20 -2.49 -7.69
C THR A 160 -10.32 -3.52 -7.87
N ASP A 161 -10.72 -3.73 -9.12
CA ASP A 161 -11.60 -4.81 -9.54
C ASP A 161 -10.97 -6.20 -9.36
N ALA A 162 -9.63 -6.28 -9.36
CA ALA A 162 -8.87 -7.52 -9.14
C ALA A 162 -8.58 -7.82 -7.66
N GLY A 163 -8.86 -6.87 -6.74
CA GLY A 163 -8.61 -7.03 -5.31
C GLY A 163 -7.84 -5.86 -4.69
N VAL A 164 -7.20 -6.11 -3.55
CA VAL A 164 -6.37 -5.11 -2.86
C VAL A 164 -4.96 -5.10 -3.44
N VAL A 165 -4.49 -3.92 -3.81
CA VAL A 165 -3.09 -3.66 -4.14
C VAL A 165 -2.43 -2.94 -2.97
N LEU A 166 -1.43 -3.58 -2.38
CA LEU A 166 -0.58 -2.99 -1.36
C LEU A 166 0.77 -2.62 -1.96
N THR A 167 1.25 -1.41 -1.68
CA THR A 167 2.55 -0.95 -2.17
C THR A 167 3.46 -0.52 -1.04
N VAL A 168 4.73 -0.91 -1.09
CA VAL A 168 5.81 -0.30 -0.31
C VAL A 168 6.50 0.74 -1.20
N ASN A 169 6.34 2.01 -0.87
CA ASN A 169 6.85 3.15 -1.62
C ASN A 169 8.18 3.62 -1.03
N ASP A 170 9.13 3.87 -1.92
CA ASP A 170 10.37 4.60 -1.64
C ASP A 170 10.14 6.11 -1.84
N MET A 171 9.40 6.46 -2.89
CA MET A 171 9.08 7.85 -3.23
C MET A 171 7.57 8.10 -3.20
N VAL A 172 7.17 9.24 -2.64
CA VAL A 172 5.79 9.71 -2.65
C VAL A 172 5.77 11.20 -2.89
N SER A 173 5.04 11.64 -3.91
CA SER A 173 4.78 13.07 -4.12
C SER A 173 3.63 13.57 -3.23
N GLY A 174 3.66 14.86 -2.91
CA GLY A 174 2.52 15.52 -2.29
C GLY A 174 1.27 15.52 -3.19
N LEU A 175 0.10 15.78 -2.62
CA LEU A 175 -1.13 15.92 -3.40
C LEU A 175 -1.11 17.20 -4.25
N CYS A 176 -1.74 17.16 -5.43
CA CYS A 176 -2.02 18.38 -6.18
C CYS A 176 -3.11 19.22 -5.51
N GLY A 177 -3.01 20.54 -5.64
CA GLY A 177 -4.07 21.46 -5.21
C GLY A 177 -5.06 21.75 -6.34
N LYS A 178 -6.18 22.41 -6.01
CA LYS A 178 -7.21 22.81 -7.00
C LYS A 178 -6.64 23.65 -8.16
N LEU A 179 -5.66 24.51 -7.86
CA LEU A 179 -5.12 25.50 -8.80
C LEU A 179 -3.66 25.26 -9.21
N ARG A 180 -2.97 24.33 -8.57
CA ARG A 180 -1.53 24.13 -8.77
C ARG A 180 -1.14 22.66 -8.63
N GLN A 181 -0.04 22.30 -9.29
CA GLN A 181 0.64 21.03 -9.05
C GLN A 181 1.13 20.95 -7.59
N THR A 182 1.50 19.75 -7.15
CA THR A 182 2.08 19.52 -5.82
C THR A 182 3.29 20.43 -5.56
N ALA A 183 3.42 20.90 -4.32
CA ALA A 183 4.61 21.61 -3.84
C ALA A 183 5.78 20.64 -3.52
N PHE A 184 5.51 19.34 -3.52
CA PHE A 184 6.47 18.28 -3.24
C PHE A 184 6.47 17.30 -4.43
N PRO A 185 6.96 17.72 -5.61
CA PRO A 185 7.05 16.85 -6.77
C PRO A 185 8.18 15.83 -6.62
N VAL A 186 7.96 14.64 -7.17
CA VAL A 186 9.02 13.65 -7.41
C VAL A 186 9.09 13.46 -8.91
N LEU A 187 10.23 13.77 -9.50
CA LEU A 187 10.46 13.62 -10.93
C LEU A 187 11.32 12.39 -11.18
N ALA A 188 10.90 11.54 -12.11
CA ALA A 188 11.67 10.40 -12.54
C ALA A 188 13.03 10.86 -13.10
N SER A 189 14.10 10.23 -12.62
CA SER A 189 15.47 10.54 -13.03
C SER A 189 16.32 9.27 -12.94
N PRO A 190 17.17 8.97 -13.94
CA PRO A 190 18.13 7.88 -13.86
C PRO A 190 19.16 8.05 -12.73
N GLN A 191 19.34 9.27 -12.22
CA GLN A 191 20.27 9.60 -11.14
C GLN A 191 19.65 9.37 -9.74
N ASP A 192 18.33 9.18 -9.65
CA ASP A 192 17.61 8.97 -8.40
C ASP A 192 16.81 7.65 -8.46
N PRO A 193 17.49 6.50 -8.28
CA PRO A 193 16.87 5.19 -8.37
C PRO A 193 16.01 4.90 -7.13
N LEU A 194 14.93 4.14 -7.33
CA LEU A 194 14.11 3.63 -6.24
C LEU A 194 14.88 2.55 -5.48
N ARG A 195 14.98 2.68 -4.15
CA ARG A 195 15.69 1.72 -3.29
C ARG A 195 14.77 1.20 -2.18
N LEU A 196 14.44 -0.08 -2.25
CA LEU A 196 13.50 -0.70 -1.30
C LEU A 196 14.18 -1.85 -0.56
N SER A 197 13.90 -1.95 0.73
CA SER A 197 14.29 -3.09 1.55
C SER A 197 13.22 -3.35 2.61
N PHE A 198 12.57 -4.52 2.57
CA PHE A 198 11.57 -4.92 3.56
C PHE A 198 11.51 -6.44 3.67
N THR A 199 10.90 -6.94 4.75
CA THR A 199 10.69 -8.36 4.97
C THR A 199 9.22 -8.71 4.93
N LEU A 200 8.87 -9.75 4.17
CA LEU A 200 7.58 -10.41 4.17
C LEU A 200 7.63 -11.57 5.14
N ILE A 201 6.68 -11.65 6.06
CA ILE A 201 6.57 -12.71 7.06
C ILE A 201 5.20 -13.35 6.89
N PRO A 202 5.12 -14.66 6.60
CA PRO A 202 3.83 -15.33 6.50
C PRO A 202 3.14 -15.34 7.88
N LEU A 203 1.85 -15.02 7.88
CA LEU A 203 1.01 -15.07 9.06
C LEU A 203 0.11 -16.31 8.98
N PRO A 204 0.24 -17.27 9.92
CA PRO A 204 -0.72 -18.37 10.05
C PRO A 204 -2.05 -17.83 10.60
N PRO A 205 -3.10 -18.68 10.74
CA PRO A 205 -4.35 -18.25 11.33
C PRO A 205 -4.14 -17.49 12.65
N GLY A 206 -4.91 -16.43 12.86
CA GLY A 206 -4.80 -15.63 14.08
C GLY A 206 -5.14 -16.44 15.32
N PRO A 207 -4.76 -15.96 16.52
CA PRO A 207 -5.25 -16.56 17.77
C PRO A 207 -6.78 -16.52 17.79
N GLN A 208 -7.42 -17.70 17.83
CA GLN A 208 -8.86 -17.80 18.04
C GLN A 208 -9.20 -17.53 19.52
N THR A 209 -10.45 -17.15 19.75
CA THR A 209 -11.12 -16.93 21.04
C THR A 209 -10.72 -17.96 22.12
N PRO A 210 -10.67 -17.59 23.42
CA PRO A 210 -10.35 -18.54 24.48
C PRO A 210 -11.26 -19.77 24.46
N GLY A 211 -10.71 -20.96 24.18
CA GLY A 211 -11.43 -22.24 24.19
C GLY A 211 -11.19 -23.16 22.99
N THR A 212 -10.63 -22.65 21.89
CA THR A 212 -10.26 -23.46 20.71
C THR A 212 -8.74 -23.70 20.68
N GLN A 213 -8.31 -24.95 20.50
CA GLN A 213 -6.90 -25.29 20.32
C GLN A 213 -6.41 -24.78 18.95
N PRO A 214 -5.44 -23.86 18.87
CA PRO A 214 -4.94 -23.34 17.61
C PRO A 214 -3.72 -24.12 17.12
N SER A 215 -3.71 -24.49 15.84
CA SER A 215 -2.49 -24.81 15.13
C SER A 215 -1.90 -23.51 14.57
N ALA A 216 -0.72 -23.12 15.07
CA ALA A 216 0.05 -21.92 14.71
C ALA A 216 -0.70 -20.58 14.90
N THR A 217 -0.62 -20.01 16.11
CA THR A 217 -1.00 -18.62 16.36
C THR A 217 0.09 -17.66 15.93
N TRP A 218 -0.25 -16.38 15.77
CA TRP A 218 0.75 -15.33 15.64
C TRP A 218 1.72 -15.35 16.83
N PRO A 219 2.99 -14.93 16.62
CA PRO A 219 3.92 -14.73 17.73
C PRO A 219 3.30 -13.80 18.78
N GLU A 220 3.50 -14.10 20.06
CA GLU A 220 2.90 -13.33 21.16
C GLU A 220 3.24 -11.83 21.08
N SER A 221 4.46 -11.49 20.68
CA SER A 221 4.89 -10.10 20.47
C SER A 221 4.08 -9.38 19.40
N LEU A 222 3.55 -10.09 18.39
CA LEU A 222 2.68 -9.54 17.37
C LEU A 222 1.24 -9.39 17.87
N ALA A 223 0.76 -10.34 18.67
CA ALA A 223 -0.57 -10.30 19.27
C ALA A 223 -0.77 -9.13 20.26
N VAL A 224 0.34 -8.56 20.80
CA VAL A 224 0.31 -7.33 21.59
C VAL A 224 -0.02 -6.10 20.73
N LEU A 225 0.46 -6.07 19.49
CA LEU A 225 0.31 -4.93 18.59
C LEU A 225 -0.95 -5.04 17.74
N PHE A 226 -1.22 -6.22 17.19
CA PHE A 226 -2.31 -6.47 16.25
C PHE A 226 -3.28 -7.50 16.83
N ARG A 227 -4.55 -7.37 16.44
CA ARG A 227 -5.65 -8.19 16.93
C ARG A 227 -6.18 -9.11 15.85
N HIS A 228 -6.95 -10.13 16.25
CA HIS A 228 -7.74 -10.90 15.29
C HIS A 228 -8.68 -9.97 14.53
N PRO A 229 -8.93 -10.17 13.22
CA PRO A 229 -9.84 -9.34 12.42
C PRO A 229 -11.19 -9.05 13.07
N ASP A 230 -11.78 -10.03 13.76
CA ASP A 230 -13.05 -9.87 14.49
C ASP A 230 -12.99 -8.91 15.69
N ASP A 231 -11.81 -8.76 16.29
CA ASP A 231 -11.57 -7.92 17.47
C ASP A 231 -11.08 -6.51 17.10
N VAL A 232 -10.90 -6.24 15.80
CA VAL A 232 -10.50 -4.94 15.30
C VAL A 232 -11.69 -3.99 15.36
N PRO A 233 -11.60 -2.86 16.10
CA PRO A 233 -12.65 -1.86 16.08
C PRO A 233 -12.82 -1.33 14.65
N ARG A 234 -14.04 -1.41 14.12
CA ARG A 234 -14.35 -0.82 12.81
C ARG A 234 -14.04 0.67 12.84
N PHE A 235 -13.34 1.17 11.84
CA PHE A 235 -13.05 2.58 11.75
C PHE A 235 -14.34 3.36 11.52
N GLN A 236 -14.75 4.16 12.51
CA GLN A 236 -15.93 5.03 12.43
C GLN A 236 -15.48 6.49 12.27
N PRO A 237 -15.31 6.98 11.03
CA PRO A 237 -15.00 8.38 10.83
C PRO A 237 -16.22 9.27 11.13
N PHE A 238 -15.97 10.54 11.45
CA PHE A 238 -17.02 11.56 11.37
C PHE A 238 -17.45 11.72 9.91
N LEU A 239 -18.66 11.28 9.59
CA LEU A 239 -19.26 11.49 8.28
C LEU A 239 -19.57 12.98 8.11
N THR A 240 -19.08 13.57 7.03
CA THR A 240 -19.36 14.96 6.67
C THR A 240 -20.35 15.01 5.50
N GLN A 241 -20.95 16.18 5.28
CA GLN A 241 -21.79 16.45 4.11
C GLN A 241 -21.07 16.21 2.76
N TYR A 242 -19.74 16.10 2.75
CA TYR A 242 -18.95 15.85 1.54
C TYR A 242 -18.74 14.36 1.26
N ASP A 243 -19.10 13.48 2.20
CA ASP A 243 -18.97 12.03 2.09
C ASP A 243 -20.25 11.38 1.49
N THR A 244 -21.18 12.18 0.96
CA THR A 244 -22.48 11.74 0.41
C THR A 244 -22.40 11.07 -0.97
N TRP A 245 -21.22 10.64 -1.42
CA TRP A 245 -21.12 9.87 -2.65
C TRP A 245 -21.35 8.40 -2.34
N SER A 246 -22.61 7.99 -2.54
CA SER A 246 -23.17 6.62 -2.48
C SER A 246 -23.92 6.24 -1.20
N LEU A 247 -24.94 7.02 -0.81
CA LEU A 247 -26.05 6.46 -0.04
C LEU A 247 -27.09 5.88 -1.01
N PRO A 248 -27.48 4.60 -0.89
CA PRO A 248 -28.63 4.06 -1.60
C PRO A 248 -29.87 4.90 -1.32
N LEU A 249 -30.75 5.09 -2.31
CA LEU A 249 -32.01 5.84 -2.16
C LEU A 249 -32.88 5.29 -1.00
N THR A 250 -32.77 3.99 -0.74
CA THR A 250 -33.43 3.29 0.37
C THR A 250 -32.91 3.66 1.76
N THR A 251 -31.71 4.26 1.85
CA THR A 251 -31.16 4.81 3.09
C THR A 251 -31.61 6.26 3.34
N ILE A 252 -32.19 6.91 2.32
CA ILE A 252 -32.64 8.31 2.35
C ILE A 252 -34.14 8.41 2.61
N LEU A 253 -34.91 7.41 2.16
CA LEU A 253 -36.34 7.33 2.41
C LEU A 253 -36.60 6.60 3.74
N ALA A 254 -37.22 7.28 4.69
CA ALA A 254 -37.95 6.63 5.79
C ALA A 254 -39.33 6.22 5.27
N ASP A 255 -39.88 5.11 5.78
CA ASP A 255 -41.28 4.70 5.55
C ASP A 255 -42.26 5.85 5.83
#